data_AF-L5NY28-F1
#
_entry.id   AF-L5NY28-F1
#
_cell.length_a   1.000
_cell.length_b   1.000
_cell.length_c   1.000
_cell.angle_alpha   90.00
_cell.angle_beta   90.00
_cell.angle_gamma   90.00
#
_symmetry.space_group_name_H-M   'P 1'
#
loop_
_entity.id
_entity.type
_entity.pdbx_description
1 polymer ?
#
loop_
_entity_poly.entity_id
_entity_poly.type
_entity_poly.pdbx_seq_one_letter_code
_entity_poly.pdbx_strand_id
1 'polypeptide(L)'
;MNWQHSVYAYPMVFAAVVAAILSGYALQSVRRRGRNPTVVSFAVLTAAVAFWTATTAVKLFLVAPGAKLLAYKLLHVGAMTAAPAFFVFALAYTDRRELLDRQVVAALYVVPAVFLVVLFTNPLELGYTGWELSAVDGGVTLSVTDGPVSVFGLVYGFVLLFLGLGVIGQYALELDRPYRTQATLLLVGMVVPSVVAALELTDSPPLAGGVNLIPASLAVPAVTFGIAVYRYKLLDILPLAYAAAGAHSTDGLVVLDADEVVVHVNDHVRPLLGADDPPLGRPASEALPNYDDLAGDPRRATRSSRASATSN
;
A
#
# COMPACT_ATOMS: atom_id res chain seq x y z
N MET A 1 -9.25 17.47 31.09
CA MET A 1 -9.19 17.11 29.65
C MET A 1 -10.50 16.41 29.33
N ASN A 2 -11.43 17.09 28.65
CA ASN A 2 -12.76 16.54 28.39
C ASN A 2 -12.68 15.72 27.10
N TRP A 3 -12.94 14.41 27.24
CA TRP A 3 -13.00 13.45 26.14
C TRP A 3 -14.45 13.19 25.79
N GLN A 4 -14.74 12.99 24.50
CA GLN A 4 -16.05 12.57 24.03
C GLN A 4 -15.94 11.24 23.29
N HIS A 5 -17.03 10.47 23.25
CA HIS A 5 -17.10 9.27 22.44
C HIS A 5 -17.75 9.58 21.08
N SER A 6 -17.26 8.94 20.03
CA SER A 6 -17.83 9.04 18.68
C SER A 6 -17.76 7.67 18.02
N VAL A 7 -18.91 7.17 17.53
CA VAL A 7 -18.98 5.86 16.85
C VAL A 7 -18.10 5.85 15.59
N TYR A 8 -17.96 7.00 14.93
CA TYR A 8 -17.12 7.17 13.73
C TYR A 8 -15.62 6.96 13.99
N ALA A 9 -15.16 7.07 15.24
CA ALA A 9 -13.75 6.91 15.58
C ALA A 9 -13.30 5.44 15.61
N TYR A 10 -14.18 4.48 15.90
CA TYR A 10 -13.82 3.06 16.00
C TYR A 10 -13.23 2.46 14.71
N PRO A 11 -13.83 2.63 13.51
CA PRO A 11 -13.21 2.15 12.27
C PRO A 11 -11.87 2.82 11.98
N MET A 12 -11.69 4.09 12.38
CA MET A 12 -10.41 4.80 12.22
C MET A 12 -9.33 4.22 13.15
N VAL A 13 -9.67 3.93 14.41
CA VAL A 13 -8.76 3.25 15.35
C VAL A 13 -8.39 1.87 14.84
N PHE A 14 -9.36 1.10 14.35
CA PHE A 14 -9.10 -0.20 13.75
C PHE A 14 -8.14 -0.10 12.55
N ALA A 15 -8.41 0.82 11.62
CA ALA A 15 -7.52 1.09 10.50
C ALA A 15 -6.11 1.48 10.96
N ALA A 16 -5.99 2.32 12.00
CA ALA A 16 -4.72 2.75 12.56
C ALA A 16 -3.90 1.58 13.11
N VAL A 17 -4.54 0.70 13.89
CA VAL A 17 -3.88 -0.47 14.49
C VAL A 17 -3.43 -1.45 13.41
N VAL A 18 -4.30 -1.80 12.46
CA VAL A 18 -3.95 -2.73 11.38
C VAL A 18 -2.83 -2.16 10.51
N ALA A 19 -2.91 -0.89 10.12
CA ALA A 19 -1.88 -0.24 9.32
C ALA A 19 -0.54 -0.14 10.08
N ALA A 20 -0.55 0.12 11.39
CA ALA A 20 0.65 0.12 12.21
C ALA A 20 1.31 -1.27 12.29
N ILE A 21 0.51 -2.34 12.44
CA ILE A 21 0.99 -3.73 12.40
C ILE A 21 1.65 -4.03 11.05
N LEU A 22 1.00 -3.67 9.95
CA LEU A 22 1.53 -3.87 8.59
C LEU A 22 2.84 -3.09 8.36
N SER A 23 2.92 -1.86 8.85
CA SER A 23 4.14 -1.06 8.78
C SER A 23 5.28 -1.70 9.58
N GLY A 24 4.99 -2.18 10.80
CA GLY A 24 5.95 -2.90 11.64
C GLY A 24 6.46 -4.19 10.98
N TYR A 25 5.56 -4.97 10.38
CA TYR A 25 5.91 -6.17 9.60
C TYR A 25 6.81 -5.83 8.41
N ALA A 26 6.45 -4.80 7.63
CA ALA A 26 7.25 -4.36 6.49
C ALA A 26 8.64 -3.86 6.92
N LEU A 27 8.74 -3.10 8.01
CA LEU A 27 10.02 -2.64 8.58
C LEU A 27 10.89 -3.82 9.05
N GLN A 28 10.27 -4.82 9.68
CA GLN A 28 10.98 -6.04 10.09
C GLN A 28 11.49 -6.81 8.87
N SER A 29 10.71 -6.89 7.79
CA SER A 29 11.13 -7.49 6.51
C SER A 29 12.34 -6.76 5.93
N VAL A 30 12.32 -5.41 5.90
CA VAL A 30 13.48 -4.60 5.45
C VAL A 30 14.73 -4.89 6.28
N ARG A 31 14.60 -5.01 7.60
CA ARG A 31 15.74 -5.31 8.50
C ARG A 31 16.32 -6.70 8.27
N ARG A 32 15.48 -7.69 7.96
CA ARG A 32 15.91 -9.09 7.79
C ARG A 32 16.40 -9.41 6.39
N ARG A 33 15.77 -8.84 5.35
CA ARG A 33 15.97 -9.21 3.94
C ARG A 33 16.60 -8.10 3.08
N GLY A 34 16.87 -6.94 3.67
CA GLY A 34 17.45 -5.78 2.98
C GLY A 34 16.40 -4.82 2.41
N ARG A 35 16.89 -3.71 1.85
CA ARG A 35 16.03 -2.64 1.31
C ARG A 35 15.52 -3.01 -0.08
N ASN A 36 14.22 -3.19 -0.20
CA ASN A 36 13.52 -3.28 -1.48
C ASN A 36 12.55 -2.08 -1.61
N PRO A 37 12.50 -1.38 -2.76
CA PRO A 37 11.61 -0.24 -2.97
C PRO A 37 10.14 -0.52 -2.61
N THR A 38 9.59 -1.66 -3.02
CA THR A 38 8.20 -2.08 -2.76
C THR A 38 7.92 -2.21 -1.28
N VAL A 39 8.83 -2.84 -0.53
CA VAL A 39 8.66 -3.04 0.92
C VAL A 39 8.81 -1.72 1.67
N VAL A 40 9.76 -0.88 1.26
CA VAL A 40 9.99 0.43 1.89
C VAL A 40 8.81 1.37 1.64
N SER A 41 8.33 1.48 0.40
CA SER A 41 7.18 2.32 0.07
C SER A 41 5.90 1.83 0.74
N PHE A 42 5.70 0.51 0.84
CA PHE A 42 4.58 -0.06 1.60
C PHE A 42 4.66 0.27 3.09
N ALA A 43 5.85 0.20 3.69
CA ALA A 43 6.06 0.57 5.10
C ALA A 43 5.75 2.05 5.34
N VAL A 44 6.18 2.94 4.44
CA VAL A 44 5.89 4.38 4.51
C VAL A 44 4.39 4.64 4.32
N LEU A 45 3.76 4.00 3.34
CA LEU A 45 2.32 4.12 3.08
C LEU A 45 1.51 3.72 4.32
N THR A 46 1.78 2.54 4.86
CA THR A 46 1.03 2.03 6.02
C THR A 46 1.31 2.82 7.29
N ALA A 47 2.52 3.35 7.49
CA ALA A 47 2.81 4.29 8.57
C ALA A 47 2.04 5.60 8.41
N ALA A 48 1.99 6.16 7.20
CA ALA A 48 1.26 7.39 6.90
C ALA A 48 -0.25 7.21 7.12
N VAL A 49 -0.81 6.09 6.66
CA VAL A 49 -2.22 5.73 6.90
C VAL A 49 -2.49 5.57 8.39
N ALA A 50 -1.64 4.84 9.12
CA ALA A 50 -1.79 4.66 10.56
C ALA A 50 -1.79 6.00 11.31
N PHE A 51 -0.86 6.89 10.95
CA PHE A 51 -0.78 8.22 11.55
C PHE A 51 -2.02 9.06 11.22
N TRP A 52 -2.46 9.04 9.97
CA TRP A 52 -3.63 9.77 9.50
C TRP A 52 -4.91 9.34 10.23
N THR A 53 -5.18 8.03 10.27
CA THR A 53 -6.41 7.52 10.89
C THR A 53 -6.37 7.65 12.41
N ALA A 54 -5.20 7.46 13.05
CA ALA A 54 -5.03 7.68 14.49
C ALA A 54 -5.28 9.14 14.89
N THR A 55 -4.67 10.09 14.19
CA THR A 55 -4.84 11.53 14.49
C THR A 55 -6.26 12.00 14.19
N THR A 56 -6.92 11.42 13.18
CA THR A 56 -8.34 11.68 12.92
C THR A 56 -9.23 11.15 14.06
N ALA A 57 -8.98 9.94 14.55
CA ALA A 57 -9.70 9.39 15.70
C ALA A 57 -9.51 10.26 16.95
N VAL A 58 -8.26 10.68 17.22
CA VAL A 58 -7.94 11.60 18.32
C VAL A 58 -8.69 12.93 18.16
N LYS A 59 -8.75 13.50 16.95
CA LYS A 59 -9.54 14.72 16.68
C LYS A 59 -11.01 14.55 17.08
N LEU A 60 -11.60 13.38 16.82
CA LEU A 60 -12.99 13.08 17.18
C LEU A 60 -13.20 12.94 18.69
N PHE A 61 -12.19 12.49 19.43
CA PHE A 61 -12.28 12.36 20.88
C PHE A 61 -12.03 13.66 21.65
N LEU A 62 -11.26 14.59 21.07
CA LEU A 62 -10.97 15.88 21.69
C LEU A 62 -12.19 16.79 21.66
N VAL A 63 -12.46 17.54 22.74
CA VAL A 63 -13.52 18.56 22.78
C VAL A 63 -12.96 19.97 22.55
N ALA A 64 -11.76 20.25 23.04
CA ALA A 64 -11.18 21.59 23.00
C ALA A 64 -10.88 22.05 21.55
N PRO A 65 -11.35 23.24 21.11
CA PRO A 65 -11.19 23.69 19.74
C PRO A 65 -9.73 23.75 19.26
N GLY A 66 -8.83 24.33 20.06
CA GLY A 66 -7.41 24.41 19.71
C GLY A 66 -6.75 23.03 19.55
N ALA A 67 -7.16 22.05 20.36
CA ALA A 67 -6.67 20.68 20.26
C ALA A 67 -7.23 19.96 19.03
N LYS A 68 -8.50 20.17 18.69
CA LYS A 68 -9.10 19.66 17.44
C LYS A 68 -8.41 20.25 16.21
N LEU A 69 -8.12 21.55 16.20
CA LEU A 69 -7.42 22.21 15.09
C LEU A 69 -5.99 21.68 14.94
N LEU A 70 -5.27 21.47 16.05
CA LEU A 70 -3.94 20.85 16.00
C LEU A 70 -4.02 19.42 15.45
N ALA A 71 -4.97 18.61 15.92
CA ALA A 71 -5.18 17.26 15.39
C ALA A 71 -5.57 17.27 13.90
N TYR A 72 -6.34 18.28 13.46
CA TYR A 72 -6.62 18.53 12.04
C TYR A 72 -5.36 18.89 11.24
N LYS A 73 -4.44 19.69 11.77
CA LYS A 73 -3.17 19.96 11.09
C LYS A 73 -2.28 18.71 11.02
N LEU A 74 -2.24 17.94 12.10
CA LEU A 74 -1.45 16.70 12.18
C LEU A 74 -1.99 15.62 11.24
N LEU A 75 -3.31 15.42 11.13
CA LEU A 75 -3.86 14.37 10.26
C LEU A 75 -3.45 14.55 8.79
N HIS A 76 -3.23 15.79 8.36
CA HIS A 76 -2.74 16.09 7.01
C HIS A 76 -1.30 15.64 6.77
N VAL A 77 -0.47 15.53 7.80
CA VAL A 77 0.88 14.96 7.67
C VAL A 77 0.79 13.52 7.17
N GLY A 78 -0.13 12.74 7.73
CA GLY A 78 -0.39 11.38 7.28
C GLY A 78 -1.02 11.35 5.89
N ALA A 79 -2.08 12.13 5.66
CA ALA A 79 -2.78 12.18 4.38
C ALA A 79 -1.86 12.55 3.20
N MET A 80 -1.07 13.62 3.36
CA MET A 80 -0.17 14.12 2.32
C MET A 80 1.06 13.23 2.11
N THR A 81 1.42 12.40 3.09
CA THR A 81 2.48 11.39 2.94
C THR A 81 1.95 10.12 2.27
N ALA A 82 0.69 9.75 2.51
CA ALA A 82 0.09 8.51 2.01
C ALA A 82 -0.05 8.49 0.48
N ALA A 83 -0.49 9.59 -0.14
CA ALA A 83 -0.68 9.65 -1.60
C ALA A 83 0.61 9.39 -2.41
N PRO A 84 1.74 10.10 -2.19
CA PRO A 84 3.00 9.78 -2.87
C PRO A 84 3.54 8.41 -2.47
N ALA A 85 3.37 7.96 -1.23
CA ALA A 85 3.80 6.63 -0.83
C ALA A 85 3.04 5.52 -1.58
N PHE A 86 1.73 5.70 -1.79
CA PHE A 86 0.90 4.78 -2.57
C PHE A 86 1.33 4.74 -4.04
N PHE A 87 1.57 5.90 -4.65
CA PHE A 87 2.02 5.96 -6.04
C PHE A 87 3.41 5.32 -6.23
N VAL A 88 4.37 5.62 -5.35
CA VAL A 88 5.69 4.98 -5.36
C VAL A 88 5.57 3.47 -5.13
N PHE A 89 4.68 3.04 -4.23
CA PHE A 89 4.38 1.62 -4.03
C PHE A 89 3.80 0.97 -5.27
N ALA A 90 2.85 1.60 -5.96
CA ALA A 90 2.28 1.08 -7.20
C ALA A 90 3.36 0.89 -8.29
N LEU A 91 4.24 1.88 -8.48
CA LEU A 91 5.35 1.77 -9.43
C LEU A 91 6.33 0.65 -9.04
N ALA A 92 6.71 0.56 -7.77
CA ALA A 92 7.63 -0.47 -7.29
C ALA A 92 7.02 -1.88 -7.37
N TYR A 93 5.73 -2.01 -7.03
CA TYR A 93 4.98 -3.26 -7.06
C TYR A 93 4.83 -3.81 -8.48
N THR A 94 4.70 -2.93 -9.47
CA THR A 94 4.55 -3.27 -10.90
C THR A 94 5.89 -3.31 -11.65
N ASP A 95 7.00 -3.33 -10.90
CA ASP A 95 8.39 -3.39 -11.40
C ASP A 95 8.84 -2.24 -12.30
N ARG A 96 8.14 -1.09 -12.25
CA ARG A 96 8.49 0.15 -12.99
C ARG A 96 9.54 0.98 -12.25
N ARG A 97 10.62 0.32 -11.81
CA ARG A 97 11.63 0.91 -10.91
C ARG A 97 12.50 1.96 -11.59
N GLU A 98 12.59 1.92 -12.91
CA GLU A 98 13.24 2.93 -13.75
C GLU A 98 12.63 4.32 -13.58
N LEU A 99 11.36 4.40 -13.19
CA LEU A 99 10.68 5.67 -12.88
C LEU A 99 10.93 6.16 -11.45
N LEU A 100 11.57 5.34 -10.60
CA LEU A 100 11.82 5.62 -9.17
C LEU A 100 13.22 6.19 -8.92
N ASP A 101 13.65 7.14 -9.73
CA ASP A 101 14.86 7.90 -9.41
C ASP A 101 14.65 8.77 -8.14
N ARG A 102 15.74 8.99 -7.41
CA ARG A 102 15.75 9.78 -6.18
C ARG A 102 15.21 11.19 -6.41
N GLN A 103 15.46 11.80 -7.57
CA GLN A 103 14.95 13.13 -7.88
C GLN A 103 13.44 13.15 -8.06
N VAL A 104 12.88 12.14 -8.74
CA VAL A 104 11.43 11.99 -8.94
C VAL A 104 10.73 11.77 -7.61
N VAL A 105 11.25 10.86 -6.78
CA VAL A 105 10.69 10.61 -5.45
C VAL A 105 10.79 11.86 -4.58
N ALA A 106 11.91 12.59 -4.61
CA ALA A 106 12.03 13.86 -3.88
C ALA A 106 11.00 14.89 -4.35
N ALA A 107 10.81 15.05 -5.65
CA ALA A 107 9.82 15.97 -6.21
C ALA A 107 8.39 15.67 -5.74
N LEU A 108 8.02 14.38 -5.66
CA LEU A 108 6.73 13.93 -5.10
C LEU A 108 6.53 14.32 -3.62
N TYR A 109 7.61 14.47 -2.84
CA TYR A 109 7.51 14.87 -1.43
C TYR A 109 7.71 16.36 -1.18
N VAL A 110 8.22 17.13 -2.15
CA VAL A 110 8.28 18.60 -2.07
C VAL A 110 6.88 19.19 -1.96
N VAL A 111 5.93 18.70 -2.75
CA VAL A 111 4.54 19.20 -2.74
C VAL A 111 3.88 19.02 -1.36
N PRO A 112 3.86 17.81 -0.75
CA PRO A 112 3.47 17.60 0.64
C PRO A 112 4.18 18.51 1.65
N ALA A 113 5.49 18.70 1.51
CA ALA A 113 6.26 19.53 2.45
C ALA A 113 5.81 21.00 2.41
N VAL A 114 5.67 21.56 1.20
CA VAL A 114 5.18 22.93 1.01
C VAL A 114 3.75 23.07 1.52
N PHE A 115 2.88 22.10 1.19
CA PHE A 115 1.51 22.06 1.67
C PHE A 115 1.45 22.11 3.20
N LEU A 116 2.24 21.29 3.89
CA LEU A 116 2.24 21.24 5.36
C LEU A 116 2.77 22.53 5.97
N VAL A 117 3.82 23.14 5.40
CA VAL A 117 4.29 24.45 5.87
C VAL A 117 3.18 25.49 5.77
N VAL A 118 2.51 25.57 4.62
CA VAL A 118 1.40 26.51 4.40
C VAL A 118 0.22 26.21 5.32
N LEU A 119 -0.16 24.94 5.51
CA LEU A 119 -1.27 24.57 6.38
C LEU A 119 -1.00 24.94 7.85
N PHE A 120 0.22 24.72 8.33
CA PHE A 120 0.58 25.01 9.71
C PHE A 120 0.69 26.51 9.98
N THR A 121 1.30 27.27 9.07
CA THR A 121 1.51 28.72 9.19
C THR A 121 0.30 29.55 8.76
N ASN A 122 -0.56 28.99 7.91
CA ASN A 122 -1.75 29.58 7.29
C ASN A 122 -1.57 31.05 6.80
N PRO A 123 -0.54 31.35 6.00
CA PRO A 123 -0.33 32.70 5.49
C PRO A 123 -1.47 33.05 4.55
N LEU A 124 -2.05 34.25 4.70
CA LEU A 124 -3.11 34.77 3.83
C LEU A 124 -4.29 33.78 3.65
N GLU A 125 -4.60 32.99 4.68
CA GLU A 125 -5.69 32.00 4.64
C GLU A 125 -5.55 30.93 3.55
N LEU A 126 -4.32 30.71 3.06
CA LEU A 126 -4.06 29.77 1.96
C LEU A 126 -4.35 28.32 2.32
N GLY A 127 -4.14 27.92 3.57
CA GLY A 127 -4.45 26.57 4.06
C GLY A 127 -5.93 26.41 4.39
N TYR A 128 -6.50 27.35 5.13
CA TYR A 128 -7.91 27.39 5.47
C TYR A 128 -8.37 28.83 5.72
N THR A 129 -9.61 29.13 5.34
CA THR A 129 -10.23 30.47 5.49
C THR A 129 -11.02 30.61 6.78
N GLY A 130 -11.39 29.49 7.41
CA GLY A 130 -12.13 29.49 8.66
C GLY A 130 -12.30 28.08 9.23
N TRP A 131 -12.73 28.01 10.47
CA TRP A 131 -13.14 26.76 11.10
C TRP A 131 -14.22 27.04 12.14
N GLU A 132 -15.14 26.09 12.28
CA GLU A 132 -16.26 26.18 13.20
C GLU A 132 -16.46 24.85 13.93
N LEU A 133 -17.05 24.92 15.12
CA LEU A 133 -17.46 23.74 15.87
C LEU A 133 -18.93 23.47 15.61
N SER A 134 -19.23 22.25 15.17
CA SER A 134 -20.60 21.82 14.88
C SER A 134 -20.97 20.66 15.80
N ALA A 135 -22.21 20.63 16.27
CA ALA A 135 -22.71 19.50 17.04
C ALA A 135 -23.31 18.46 16.07
N VAL A 136 -22.75 17.24 16.06
CA VAL A 136 -23.20 16.12 15.23
C VAL A 136 -23.37 14.90 16.13
N ASP A 137 -24.56 14.30 16.13
CA ASP A 137 -24.91 13.10 16.92
C ASP A 137 -24.54 13.20 18.41
N GLY A 138 -24.72 14.38 19.02
CA GLY A 138 -24.40 14.62 20.43
C GLY A 138 -22.91 14.80 20.74
N GLY A 139 -22.04 14.77 19.73
CA GLY A 139 -20.62 15.10 19.83
C GLY A 139 -20.27 16.43 19.16
N VAL A 140 -19.14 17.02 19.54
CA VAL A 140 -18.61 18.23 18.88
C VAL A 140 -17.64 17.81 17.78
N THR A 141 -17.85 18.25 16.54
CA THR A 141 -16.91 18.08 15.43
C THR A 141 -16.30 19.41 15.01
N LEU A 142 -15.19 19.37 14.27
CA LEU A 142 -14.55 20.53 13.68
C LEU A 142 -14.81 20.51 12.17
N SER A 143 -15.52 21.53 11.68
CA SER A 143 -15.62 21.84 10.26
C SER A 143 -14.56 22.88 9.90
N VAL A 144 -13.87 22.70 8.79
CA VAL A 144 -12.83 23.61 8.31
C VAL A 144 -13.17 23.99 6.88
N THR A 145 -13.17 25.28 6.59
CA THR A 145 -13.36 25.79 5.24
C THR A 145 -12.02 25.78 4.52
N ASP A 146 -11.91 24.92 3.52
CA ASP A 146 -10.65 24.70 2.80
C ASP A 146 -10.19 25.95 2.06
N GLY A 147 -8.91 26.30 2.24
CA GLY A 147 -8.24 27.33 1.47
C GLY A 147 -7.73 26.79 0.13
N PRO A 148 -7.22 27.66 -0.77
CA PRO A 148 -6.73 27.26 -2.10
C PRO A 148 -5.67 26.15 -2.08
N VAL A 149 -4.78 26.14 -1.09
CA VAL A 149 -3.74 25.11 -0.98
C VAL A 149 -4.31 23.77 -0.50
N SER A 150 -5.35 23.79 0.34
CA SER A 150 -6.10 22.57 0.72
C SER A 150 -6.76 21.92 -0.48
N VAL A 151 -7.43 22.72 -1.33
CA VAL A 151 -7.99 22.24 -2.61
C VAL A 151 -6.91 21.67 -3.54
N PHE A 152 -5.77 22.36 -3.67
CA PHE A 152 -4.65 21.86 -4.46
C PHE A 152 -4.10 20.52 -3.93
N GLY A 153 -3.91 20.41 -2.60
CA GLY A 153 -3.45 19.18 -1.96
C GLY A 153 -4.42 18.02 -2.16
N LEU A 154 -5.73 18.30 -2.14
CA LEU A 154 -6.77 17.33 -2.46
C LEU A 154 -6.65 16.81 -3.90
N VAL A 155 -6.56 17.73 -4.88
CA VAL A 155 -6.38 17.37 -6.30
C VAL A 155 -5.10 16.57 -6.49
N TYR A 156 -3.99 17.00 -5.90
CA TYR A 156 -2.71 16.30 -5.93
C TYR A 156 -2.83 14.87 -5.39
N GLY A 157 -3.47 14.69 -4.24
CA GLY A 157 -3.69 13.38 -3.63
C GLY A 157 -4.50 12.45 -4.52
N PHE A 158 -5.59 12.95 -5.12
CA PHE A 158 -6.41 12.16 -6.04
C PHE A 158 -5.68 11.81 -7.33
N VAL A 159 -4.92 12.73 -7.92
CA VAL A 159 -4.12 12.45 -9.12
C VAL A 159 -3.17 11.29 -8.85
N LEU A 160 -2.42 11.31 -7.74
CA LEU A 160 -1.51 10.22 -7.39
C LEU A 160 -2.22 8.91 -7.06
N LEU A 161 -3.37 8.98 -6.38
CA LEU A 161 -4.19 7.82 -6.10
C LEU A 161 -4.65 7.15 -7.40
N PHE A 162 -5.25 7.91 -8.32
CA PHE A 162 -5.77 7.36 -9.58
C PHE A 162 -4.67 6.91 -10.53
N LEU A 163 -3.53 7.61 -10.58
CA LEU A 163 -2.36 7.13 -11.32
C LEU A 163 -1.84 5.80 -10.75
N GLY A 164 -1.74 5.68 -9.41
CA GLY A 164 -1.33 4.43 -8.76
C GLY A 164 -2.31 3.28 -9.01
N LEU A 165 -3.61 3.55 -8.93
CA LEU A 165 -4.66 2.57 -9.26
C LEU A 165 -4.61 2.17 -10.74
N GLY A 166 -4.39 3.13 -11.64
CA GLY A 166 -4.26 2.87 -13.08
C GLY A 166 -3.06 1.97 -13.38
N VAL A 167 -1.91 2.22 -12.74
CA VAL A 167 -0.71 1.39 -12.84
C VAL A 167 -0.96 -0.04 -12.36
N ILE A 168 -1.56 -0.21 -11.17
CA ILE A 168 -1.90 -1.53 -10.62
C ILE A 168 -2.95 -2.24 -11.48
N GLY A 169 -3.94 -1.49 -11.97
CA GLY A 169 -5.00 -2.01 -12.83
C GLY A 169 -4.47 -2.53 -14.16
N GLN A 170 -3.60 -1.77 -14.82
CA GLN A 170 -2.92 -2.21 -16.04
C GLN A 170 -2.12 -3.50 -15.78
N TYR A 171 -1.33 -3.52 -14.70
CA TYR A 171 -0.56 -4.70 -14.32
C TYR A 171 -1.44 -5.92 -14.04
N ALA A 172 -2.58 -5.73 -13.39
CA ALA A 172 -3.56 -6.78 -13.15
C ALA A 172 -4.17 -7.33 -14.45
N LEU A 173 -4.22 -6.54 -15.54
CA LEU A 173 -4.69 -7.00 -16.84
C LEU A 173 -3.63 -7.81 -17.61
N GLU A 174 -2.35 -7.60 -17.32
CA GLU A 174 -1.21 -8.27 -17.96
C GLU A 174 -0.89 -9.64 -17.34
N LEU A 175 -1.15 -9.85 -16.04
CA LEU A 175 -0.89 -11.12 -15.34
C LEU A 175 -1.83 -12.26 -15.75
N ASP A 176 -1.46 -13.53 -15.58
CA ASP A 176 -2.43 -14.63 -15.71
C ASP A 176 -3.39 -14.70 -14.51
N ARG A 177 -4.62 -15.21 -14.74
CA ARG A 177 -5.68 -15.33 -13.72
C ARG A 177 -5.22 -15.84 -12.34
N PRO A 178 -4.41 -16.92 -12.22
CA PRO A 178 -3.96 -17.40 -10.91
C PRO A 178 -3.07 -16.38 -10.15
N TYR A 179 -2.38 -15.47 -10.84
CA TYR A 179 -1.43 -14.52 -10.25
C TYR A 179 -2.02 -13.13 -9.96
N ARG A 180 -3.22 -12.83 -10.46
CA ARG A 180 -3.88 -11.52 -10.28
C ARG A 180 -4.37 -11.24 -8.86
N THR A 181 -4.43 -12.25 -7.98
CA THR A 181 -5.13 -12.15 -6.70
C THR A 181 -4.61 -11.02 -5.80
N GLN A 182 -3.29 -10.79 -5.76
CA GLN A 182 -2.71 -9.67 -5.02
C GLN A 182 -3.19 -8.31 -5.55
N ALA A 183 -3.05 -8.09 -6.86
CA ALA A 183 -3.46 -6.83 -7.49
C ALA A 183 -4.97 -6.60 -7.37
N THR A 184 -5.78 -7.65 -7.52
CA THR A 184 -7.23 -7.58 -7.29
C THR A 184 -7.56 -7.17 -5.85
N LEU A 185 -6.87 -7.70 -4.84
CA LEU A 185 -7.08 -7.28 -3.45
C LEU A 185 -6.73 -5.81 -3.24
N LEU A 186 -5.65 -5.31 -3.86
CA LEU A 186 -5.29 -3.90 -3.80
C LEU A 186 -6.37 -3.01 -4.44
N LEU A 187 -6.86 -3.39 -5.62
CA LEU A 187 -7.87 -2.62 -6.37
C LEU A 187 -9.22 -2.63 -5.66
N VAL A 188 -9.70 -3.81 -5.25
CA VAL A 188 -10.97 -3.96 -4.50
C VAL A 188 -10.88 -3.23 -3.16
N GLY A 189 -9.73 -3.28 -2.49
CA GLY A 189 -9.48 -2.56 -1.24
C GLY A 189 -9.69 -1.05 -1.37
N MET A 190 -9.44 -0.48 -2.54
CA MET A 190 -9.55 0.95 -2.80
C MET A 190 -10.92 1.39 -3.34
N VAL A 191 -11.82 0.46 -3.64
CA VAL A 191 -13.19 0.79 -4.09
C VAL A 191 -13.94 1.58 -3.02
N VAL A 192 -13.97 1.07 -1.78
CA VAL A 192 -14.74 1.71 -0.69
C VAL A 192 -14.22 3.12 -0.37
N PRO A 193 -12.90 3.35 -0.16
CA PRO A 193 -12.38 4.70 0.03
C PRO A 193 -12.67 5.64 -1.12
N SER A 194 -12.60 5.16 -2.37
CA SER A 194 -12.87 6.01 -3.54
C SER A 194 -14.33 6.44 -3.61
N VAL A 195 -15.27 5.54 -3.30
CA VAL A 195 -16.70 5.85 -3.23
C VAL A 195 -17.00 6.83 -2.10
N VAL A 196 -16.44 6.59 -0.90
CA VAL A 196 -16.60 7.49 0.25
C VAL A 196 -16.05 8.88 -0.09
N ALA A 197 -14.87 8.96 -0.69
CA ALA A 197 -14.26 10.24 -1.06
C ALA A 197 -15.08 11.00 -2.11
N ALA A 198 -15.70 10.31 -3.07
CA ALA A 198 -16.58 10.92 -4.06
C ALA A 198 -17.87 11.48 -3.44
N LEU A 199 -18.49 10.74 -2.51
CA LEU A 199 -19.67 11.18 -1.80
C LEU A 199 -19.39 12.39 -0.89
N GLU A 200 -18.27 12.37 -0.17
CA GLU A 200 -17.81 13.48 0.67
C GLU A 200 -17.50 14.74 -0.16
N LEU A 201 -16.82 14.58 -1.30
CA LEU A 201 -16.45 15.73 -2.16
C LEU A 201 -17.67 16.39 -2.82
N THR A 202 -18.72 15.61 -3.07
CA THR A 202 -19.96 16.12 -3.67
C THR A 202 -21.01 16.50 -2.63
N ASP A 203 -20.68 16.37 -1.33
CA ASP A 203 -21.62 16.54 -0.22
C ASP A 203 -22.93 15.75 -0.43
N SER A 204 -22.79 14.53 -0.98
CA SER A 204 -23.92 13.67 -1.37
C SER A 204 -24.39 12.78 -0.21
N PRO A 205 -25.71 12.54 -0.06
CA PRO A 205 -26.23 11.55 0.88
C PRO A 205 -25.67 10.14 0.61
N PRO A 206 -25.45 9.30 1.64
CA PRO A 206 -25.76 9.51 3.06
C PRO A 206 -24.66 10.25 3.84
N LEU A 207 -23.60 10.75 3.19
CA LEU A 207 -22.42 11.32 3.85
C LEU A 207 -22.42 12.86 3.97
N ALA A 208 -23.47 13.52 3.47
CA ALA A 208 -23.59 14.96 3.47
C ALA A 208 -23.55 15.58 4.89
N GLY A 209 -22.85 16.71 5.04
CA GLY A 209 -22.91 17.58 6.22
C GLY A 209 -22.34 17.01 7.54
N GLY A 210 -21.53 15.94 7.49
CA GLY A 210 -21.16 15.13 8.64
C GLY A 210 -19.68 15.12 9.03
N VAL A 211 -19.27 14.03 9.67
CA VAL A 211 -17.88 13.71 9.99
C VAL A 211 -17.24 13.10 8.75
N ASN A 212 -16.12 13.67 8.28
CA ASN A 212 -15.36 13.08 7.17
C ASN A 212 -14.99 11.61 7.44
N LEU A 213 -15.58 10.70 6.66
CA LEU A 213 -15.44 9.25 6.78
C LEU A 213 -14.35 8.66 5.90
N ILE A 214 -13.63 9.45 5.10
CA ILE A 214 -12.49 8.96 4.30
C ILE A 214 -11.51 8.19 5.19
N PRO A 215 -11.07 8.67 6.37
CA PRO A 215 -10.15 7.92 7.22
C PRO A 215 -10.76 6.63 7.79
N ALA A 216 -12.08 6.60 8.02
CA ALA A 216 -12.77 5.39 8.46
C ALA A 216 -12.81 4.33 7.36
N SER A 217 -13.02 4.75 6.10
CA SER A 217 -13.04 3.86 4.95
C SER A 217 -11.71 3.12 4.73
N LEU A 218 -10.59 3.67 5.22
CA LEU A 218 -9.25 3.07 5.13
C LEU A 218 -9.10 1.78 5.95
N ALA A 219 -10.09 1.40 6.76
CA ALA A 219 -10.17 0.07 7.36
C ALA A 219 -10.23 -1.04 6.29
N VAL A 220 -10.90 -0.79 5.16
CA VAL A 220 -11.04 -1.74 4.06
C VAL A 220 -9.70 -2.04 3.36
N PRO A 221 -8.93 -1.05 2.89
CA PRO A 221 -7.60 -1.30 2.36
C PRO A 221 -6.64 -1.86 3.41
N ALA A 222 -6.74 -1.47 4.69
CA ALA A 222 -5.91 -2.06 5.74
C ALA A 222 -6.10 -3.59 5.85
N VAL A 223 -7.34 -4.09 5.79
CA VAL A 223 -7.64 -5.53 5.80
C VAL A 223 -7.21 -6.20 4.50
N THR A 224 -7.66 -5.68 3.34
CA THR A 224 -7.39 -6.31 2.05
C THR A 224 -5.91 -6.32 1.69
N PHE A 225 -5.18 -5.26 2.00
CA PHE A 225 -3.72 -5.20 1.81
C PHE A 225 -3.04 -6.12 2.82
N GLY A 226 -3.54 -6.22 4.05
CA GLY A 226 -3.07 -7.20 5.02
C GLY A 226 -3.22 -8.63 4.52
N ILE A 227 -4.36 -8.99 3.92
CA ILE A 227 -4.56 -10.29 3.27
C ILE A 227 -3.56 -10.49 2.13
N ALA A 228 -3.36 -9.49 1.27
CA ALA A 228 -2.38 -9.57 0.18
C ALA A 228 -0.95 -9.82 0.70
N VAL A 229 -0.56 -9.15 1.79
CA VAL A 229 0.74 -9.32 2.43
C VAL A 229 0.89 -10.69 3.09
N TYR A 230 -0.04 -11.09 3.96
CA TYR A 230 0.10 -12.30 4.77
C TYR A 230 -0.25 -13.59 4.02
N ARG A 231 -1.38 -13.60 3.29
CA ARG A 231 -1.87 -14.81 2.62
C ARG A 231 -1.22 -15.05 1.27
N TYR A 232 -0.96 -13.97 0.54
CA TYR A 232 -0.43 -14.01 -0.83
C TYR A 232 1.02 -13.57 -0.92
N LYS A 233 1.68 -13.34 0.22
CA LYS A 233 3.11 -12.99 0.29
C LYS A 233 3.48 -11.81 -0.62
N LEU A 234 2.65 -10.77 -0.69
CA LEU A 234 2.85 -9.61 -1.60
C LEU A 234 4.24 -8.96 -1.46
N LEU A 235 4.83 -8.97 -0.26
CA LEU A 235 6.14 -8.40 0.01
C LEU A 235 7.30 -9.37 -0.24
N ASP A 236 7.01 -10.62 -0.60
CA ASP A 236 8.01 -11.62 -0.98
C ASP A 236 8.20 -11.52 -2.50
N ILE A 237 9.34 -10.94 -2.90
CA ILE A 237 9.66 -10.61 -4.31
C ILE A 237 9.90 -11.87 -5.16
N LEU A 238 10.11 -13.04 -4.55
CA LEU A 238 10.61 -14.23 -5.23
C LEU A 238 9.62 -14.82 -6.25
N PRO A 239 8.31 -15.02 -5.97
CA PRO A 239 7.44 -15.73 -6.90
C PRO A 239 7.16 -14.97 -8.20
N LEU A 240 7.05 -13.64 -8.14
CA LEU A 240 6.52 -12.84 -9.26
C LEU A 240 7.57 -12.55 -10.34
N ALA A 241 8.81 -12.26 -9.94
CA ALA A 241 9.91 -12.05 -10.88
C ALA A 241 10.24 -13.32 -11.67
N TYR A 242 10.16 -14.49 -11.02
CA TYR A 242 10.34 -15.77 -11.66
C TYR A 242 9.12 -16.20 -12.48
N ALA A 243 7.89 -15.92 -12.04
CA ALA A 243 6.69 -16.18 -12.83
C ALA A 243 6.69 -15.43 -14.17
N ALA A 244 7.01 -14.13 -14.14
CA ALA A 244 7.05 -13.31 -15.35
C ALA A 244 8.18 -13.72 -16.31
N ALA A 245 9.37 -14.03 -15.77
CA ALA A 245 10.51 -14.52 -16.56
C ALA A 245 10.27 -15.95 -17.11
N GLY A 246 9.61 -16.80 -16.33
CA GLY A 246 9.31 -18.20 -16.68
C GLY A 246 8.12 -18.37 -17.62
N ALA A 247 7.22 -17.39 -17.73
CA ALA A 247 6.05 -17.44 -18.61
C ALA A 247 6.41 -17.47 -20.11
N HIS A 248 7.59 -16.95 -20.47
CA HIS A 248 8.10 -16.97 -21.85
C HIS A 248 9.21 -18.02 -22.05
N SER A 249 9.54 -18.78 -21.01
CA SER A 249 10.55 -19.84 -21.08
C SER A 249 9.90 -21.13 -21.53
N THR A 250 10.47 -21.79 -22.54
CA THR A 250 10.11 -23.17 -22.91
C THR A 250 10.51 -24.21 -21.86
N ASP A 251 11.39 -23.83 -20.92
CA ASP A 251 11.84 -24.71 -19.84
C ASP A 251 10.91 -24.64 -18.62
N GLY A 252 10.80 -25.77 -17.91
CA GLY A 252 10.09 -25.85 -16.63
C GLY A 252 10.82 -25.04 -15.55
N LEU A 253 10.10 -24.10 -14.92
CA LEU A 253 10.63 -23.28 -13.84
C LEU A 253 9.95 -23.63 -12.52
N VAL A 254 10.75 -23.98 -11.51
CA VAL A 254 10.31 -24.21 -10.13
C VAL A 254 11.06 -23.25 -9.22
N VAL A 255 10.33 -22.55 -8.36
CA VAL A 255 10.89 -21.60 -7.38
C VAL A 255 10.66 -22.13 -5.98
N LEU A 256 11.72 -22.15 -5.19
CA LEU A 256 11.70 -22.58 -3.79
C LEU A 256 11.87 -21.37 -2.86
N ASP A 257 11.27 -21.39 -1.68
CA ASP A 257 11.63 -20.46 -0.61
C ASP A 257 12.86 -20.93 0.19
N ALA A 258 13.22 -20.17 1.23
CA ALA A 258 14.40 -20.43 2.05
C ALA A 258 14.31 -21.74 2.85
N ASP A 259 13.11 -22.30 3.02
CA ASP A 259 12.86 -23.57 3.69
C ASP A 259 12.73 -24.72 2.67
N GLU A 260 13.15 -24.50 1.43
CA GLU A 260 13.08 -25.44 0.30
C GLU A 260 11.66 -25.91 -0.03
N VAL A 261 10.65 -25.06 0.22
CA VAL A 261 9.25 -25.33 -0.14
C VAL A 261 8.94 -24.73 -1.51
N VAL A 262 8.24 -25.48 -2.36
CA VAL A 262 7.81 -25.02 -3.69
C VAL A 262 6.81 -23.87 -3.54
N VAL A 263 7.23 -22.67 -3.92
CA VAL A 263 6.38 -21.45 -3.87
C VAL A 263 5.81 -21.04 -5.21
N HIS A 264 6.39 -21.50 -6.32
CA HIS A 264 5.90 -21.22 -7.66
C HIS A 264 6.36 -22.28 -8.68
N VAL A 265 5.52 -22.54 -9.67
CA VAL A 265 5.84 -23.33 -10.86
C VAL A 265 5.21 -22.69 -12.10
N ASN A 266 5.89 -22.70 -13.25
CA ASN A 266 5.28 -22.33 -14.52
C ASN A 266 4.50 -23.52 -15.14
N ASP A 267 3.71 -23.25 -16.18
CA ASP A 267 2.83 -24.26 -16.79
C ASP A 267 3.61 -25.40 -17.48
N HIS A 268 4.88 -25.16 -17.83
CA HIS A 268 5.78 -26.16 -18.40
C HIS A 268 6.26 -27.22 -17.39
N VAL A 269 6.06 -27.01 -16.08
CA VAL A 269 6.45 -28.00 -15.05
C VAL A 269 5.47 -29.18 -14.97
N ARG A 270 4.16 -28.97 -15.17
CA ARG A 270 3.16 -30.03 -14.98
C ARG A 270 3.38 -31.22 -15.93
N PRO A 271 3.63 -31.01 -17.24
CA PRO A 271 3.91 -32.12 -18.16
C PRO A 271 5.21 -32.86 -17.80
N LEU A 272 6.20 -32.14 -17.25
CA LEU A 272 7.50 -32.72 -16.87
C LEU A 272 7.41 -33.58 -15.61
N LEU A 273 6.53 -33.21 -14.67
CA LEU A 273 6.31 -33.95 -13.42
C LEU A 273 5.23 -35.03 -13.55
N GLY A 274 4.47 -35.06 -14.65
CA GLY A 274 3.35 -35.99 -14.84
C GLY A 274 2.24 -35.82 -13.79
N ALA A 275 2.08 -34.62 -13.23
CA ALA A 275 1.12 -34.32 -12.16
C ALA A 275 0.02 -33.37 -12.67
N ASP A 276 -1.23 -33.71 -12.39
CA ASP A 276 -2.38 -32.86 -12.74
C ASP A 276 -2.41 -31.56 -11.92
N ASP A 277 -1.96 -31.64 -10.66
CA ASP A 277 -1.86 -30.51 -9.74
C ASP A 277 -0.41 -30.04 -9.57
N PRO A 278 -0.16 -28.71 -9.60
CA PRO A 278 1.15 -28.16 -9.32
C PRO A 278 1.55 -28.42 -7.86
N PRO A 279 2.81 -28.79 -7.56
CA PRO A 279 3.23 -29.18 -6.21
C PRO A 279 3.44 -27.99 -5.26
N LEU A 280 2.58 -26.97 -5.34
CA LEU A 280 2.67 -25.75 -4.54
C LEU A 280 2.51 -26.06 -3.04
N GLY A 281 3.41 -25.53 -2.23
CA GLY A 281 3.42 -25.69 -0.77
C GLY A 281 4.00 -27.00 -0.27
N ARG A 282 4.55 -27.85 -1.14
CA ARG A 282 5.23 -29.09 -0.76
C ARG A 282 6.75 -28.89 -0.64
N PRO A 283 7.43 -29.64 0.25
CA PRO A 283 8.90 -29.69 0.26
C PRO A 283 9.45 -30.12 -1.10
N ALA A 284 10.51 -29.48 -1.58
CA ALA A 284 11.12 -29.78 -2.87
C ALA A 284 11.57 -31.23 -3.01
N SER A 285 12.07 -31.83 -1.92
CA SER A 285 12.48 -33.24 -1.85
C SER A 285 11.33 -34.23 -2.09
N GLU A 286 10.10 -33.85 -1.77
CA GLU A 286 8.90 -34.67 -2.03
C GLU A 286 8.27 -34.35 -3.39
N ALA A 287 8.41 -33.11 -3.84
CA ALA A 287 7.75 -32.58 -5.01
C ALA A 287 8.52 -32.81 -6.33
N LEU A 288 9.85 -32.86 -6.27
CA LEU A 288 10.70 -32.86 -7.45
C LEU A 288 11.52 -34.16 -7.52
N PRO A 289 11.46 -34.90 -8.64
CA PRO A 289 12.28 -36.09 -8.82
C PRO A 289 13.76 -35.70 -8.83
N ASN A 290 14.58 -36.50 -8.15
CA ASN A 290 16.04 -36.33 -8.05
C ASN A 290 16.47 -34.96 -7.49
N TYR A 291 15.65 -34.35 -6.63
CA TYR A 291 16.00 -33.08 -5.98
C TYR A 291 17.28 -33.19 -5.14
N ASP A 292 17.49 -34.32 -4.48
CA ASP A 292 18.70 -34.57 -3.67
C ASP A 292 19.98 -34.51 -4.52
N ASP A 293 19.91 -34.88 -5.80
CA ASP A 293 21.03 -34.76 -6.75
C ASP A 293 21.30 -33.31 -7.16
N LEU A 294 20.28 -32.44 -7.08
CA LEU A 294 20.37 -31.01 -7.38
C LEU A 294 20.82 -30.18 -6.17
N ALA A 295 20.41 -30.58 -4.96
CA ALA A 295 20.80 -29.94 -3.70
C ALA A 295 22.29 -30.21 -3.33
N GLY A 296 22.91 -31.20 -3.97
CA GLY A 296 24.23 -31.75 -3.62
C GLY A 296 25.49 -30.98 -4.01
N ASP A 297 25.45 -29.77 -4.60
CA ASP A 297 26.69 -28.99 -4.86
C ASP A 297 26.55 -27.47 -4.66
N PRO A 298 26.96 -26.93 -3.50
CA PRO A 298 26.98 -25.49 -3.22
C PRO A 298 27.83 -24.66 -4.18
N ARG A 299 28.65 -25.27 -5.06
CA ARG A 299 29.54 -24.58 -6.00
C ARG A 299 28.98 -24.45 -7.42
N ARG A 300 27.85 -25.08 -7.75
CA ARG A 300 27.23 -24.98 -9.09
C ARG A 300 26.32 -23.77 -9.26
N ALA A 301 25.71 -23.27 -8.19
CA ALA A 301 24.76 -22.14 -8.24
C ALA A 301 25.38 -20.81 -8.75
N THR A 302 26.70 -20.68 -8.75
CA THR A 302 27.40 -19.47 -9.22
C THR A 302 27.90 -19.54 -10.67
N ARG A 303 27.76 -20.67 -11.38
CA ARG A 303 28.37 -20.85 -12.71
C ARG A 303 27.45 -20.61 -13.92
N SER A 304 26.11 -20.69 -13.80
CA SER A 304 25.26 -20.50 -14.99
C SER A 304 25.04 -19.02 -15.38
N SER A 305 25.32 -18.07 -14.49
CA SER A 305 25.26 -16.62 -14.80
C SER A 305 26.44 -16.10 -15.63
N ARG A 306 27.54 -16.86 -15.78
CA ARG A 306 28.76 -16.40 -16.50
C ARG A 306 28.97 -17.01 -17.89
N ALA A 307 28.16 -17.99 -18.30
CA ALA A 307 28.38 -18.70 -19.57
C ALA A 307 27.72 -18.05 -20.80
N SER A 308 26.79 -17.09 -20.62
CA SER A 308 26.07 -16.43 -21.72
C SER A 308 26.67 -15.08 -22.17
N ALA A 309 27.81 -14.67 -21.63
CA ALA A 309 28.47 -13.39 -21.99
C ALA A 309 29.67 -13.51 -22.95
N THR A 310 29.98 -14.70 -23.48
CA THR A 310 31.06 -14.87 -24.47
C THR A 310 30.69 -15.90 -25.54
N SER A 311 29.77 -15.55 -26.43
CA SER A 311 29.70 -16.07 -27.81
C SER A 311 28.76 -15.21 -28.66
N ASN A 312 29.25 -14.05 -29.09
CA ASN A 312 29.09 -13.45 -30.42
C ASN A 312 29.55 -11.99 -30.37
#